data_AF-A0A0E3VAT0-F1
#
_entry.id   AF-A0A0E3VAT0-F1
#
_cell.length_a   1.000
_cell.length_b   1.000
_cell.length_c   1.000
_cell.angle_alpha   90.00
_cell.angle_beta   90.00
_cell.angle_gamma   90.00
#
_symmetry.space_group_name_H-M   'P 1'
#
loop_
_entity.id
_entity.type
_entity.pdbx_description
1 polymer ?
#
loop_
_entity_poly.entity_id
_entity_poly.type
_entity_poly.pdbx_seq_one_letter_code
_entity_poly.pdbx_strand_id
1 'polypeptide(L)'
;MRLILLLCMLSMPYLTCRGQIFVYQEKDGNVFTSVDDYSPGMTSTYTRTTYMGSPFLTFPVWQPGKIRLDMEGRTVDCQLAYNLNTNEVLCRFDGDSAIKTVTPEFFSINNTEYVRQQNKLAGMDYRMYFSTVHSGPTKLLKSLSNQLTYMNSAEQVNMRHYKDLNLRGIYRTVTKYFVQKENAEPTLISFSRKSLLDVLADQSEALADKIPNRELTTSDVINILNYYDLRVAEARQNRAHLSKEEVFREILQNKINYPGWVGNQGIYGRVYAGFDVDSLGLVRNVVILSPDNMGFGFTFEVKRALETLSNIDPHFRGAYALPIAFTFTNSKENSGPHIPTNRLPEDRYQNRTLLEEVTIPFVVAKSSVVPREVWGYYK
;
A
#
# COMPACT_ATOMS: atom_id res chain seq x y z
N MET A 1 -51.49 -4.30 -1.74
CA MET A 1 -51.13 -3.72 -0.42
C MET A 1 -49.87 -2.87 -0.64
N ARG A 2 -49.97 -1.54 -0.67
CA ARG A 2 -48.86 -0.62 -0.95
C ARG A 2 -48.21 -0.20 0.37
N LEU A 3 -46.93 -0.51 0.56
CA LEU A 3 -46.16 -0.13 1.74
C LEU A 3 -45.53 1.25 1.48
N ILE A 4 -46.09 2.28 2.12
CA ILE A 4 -45.55 3.65 2.11
C ILE A 4 -44.44 3.70 3.17
N LEU A 5 -43.19 3.77 2.73
CA LEU A 5 -42.03 3.97 3.61
C LEU A 5 -41.88 5.49 3.85
N LEU A 6 -42.26 5.93 5.06
CA LEU A 6 -42.14 7.32 5.49
C LEU A 6 -40.67 7.61 5.85
N LEU A 7 -39.96 8.32 4.98
CA LEU A 7 -38.59 8.78 5.18
C LEU A 7 -38.61 10.05 6.05
N CYS A 8 -38.70 9.91 7.37
CA CYS A 8 -38.47 11.01 8.31
C CYS A 8 -36.98 11.37 8.35
N MET A 9 -36.56 12.24 7.43
CA MET A 9 -35.29 12.97 7.50
C MET A 9 -35.32 13.90 8.72
N LEU A 10 -34.86 13.38 9.87
CA LEU A 10 -34.54 14.13 11.07
C LEU A 10 -33.43 15.13 10.74
N SER A 11 -33.81 16.35 10.36
CA SER A 11 -32.92 17.51 10.37
C SER A 11 -32.60 17.85 11.83
N MET A 12 -31.62 17.18 12.42
CA MET A 12 -31.04 17.67 13.68
C MET A 12 -30.30 18.97 13.38
N PRO A 13 -30.73 20.12 13.93
CA PRO A 13 -29.95 21.34 13.81
C PRO A 13 -28.60 21.10 14.50
N TYR A 14 -27.51 21.17 13.73
CA TYR A 14 -26.16 21.22 14.29
C TYR A 14 -26.05 22.49 15.12
N LEU A 15 -26.27 22.38 16.43
CA LEU A 15 -25.94 23.42 17.40
C LEU A 15 -24.44 23.64 17.32
N THR A 16 -24.02 24.67 16.58
CA THR A 16 -22.63 25.13 16.55
C THR A 16 -22.33 25.78 17.90
N CYS A 17 -21.94 24.97 18.88
CA CYS A 17 -21.40 25.49 20.14
C CYS A 17 -20.11 26.24 19.82
N ARG A 18 -20.08 27.55 20.11
CA ARG A 18 -18.88 28.37 19.94
C ARG A 18 -17.98 28.19 21.15
N GLY A 19 -17.34 27.02 21.24
CA GLY A 19 -16.33 26.73 22.26
C GLY A 19 -14.96 27.24 21.86
N GLN A 20 -14.23 27.90 22.77
CA GLN A 20 -12.82 28.20 22.57
C GLN A 20 -11.98 27.12 23.26
N ILE A 21 -11.07 26.50 22.50
CA ILE A 21 -10.13 25.51 23.01
C ILE A 21 -8.76 26.17 23.12
N PHE A 22 -8.12 26.05 24.28
CA PHE A 22 -6.73 26.44 24.44
C PHE A 22 -5.96 25.38 25.24
N VAL A 23 -4.72 25.16 24.83
CA VAL A 23 -3.80 24.21 25.47
C VAL A 23 -2.68 25.01 26.11
N TYR A 24 -2.41 24.73 27.38
CA TYR A 24 -1.40 25.43 28.16
C TYR A 24 -0.60 24.43 29.01
N GLN A 25 0.56 24.86 29.47
CA GLN A 25 1.43 24.08 30.35
C GLN A 25 1.61 24.84 31.66
N GLU A 26 1.39 24.15 32.77
CA GLU A 26 1.61 24.67 34.12
C GLU A 26 3.09 24.67 34.49
N LYS A 27 3.43 25.34 35.60
CA LYS A 27 4.81 25.50 36.07
C LYS A 27 5.54 24.19 36.33
N ASP A 28 4.82 23.12 36.62
CA ASP A 28 5.37 21.79 36.86
C ASP A 28 5.47 20.93 35.59
N GLY A 29 5.20 21.53 34.42
CA GLY A 29 5.34 20.88 33.12
C GLY A 29 4.10 20.10 32.68
N ASN A 30 3.05 20.02 33.50
CA ASN A 30 1.81 19.35 33.13
C ASN A 30 1.04 20.16 32.08
N VAL A 31 0.59 19.49 31.02
CA VAL A 31 -0.17 20.09 29.93
C VAL A 31 -1.67 19.90 30.20
N PHE A 32 -2.45 20.95 29.97
CA PHE A 32 -3.90 20.96 30.13
C PHE A 32 -4.58 21.53 28.89
N THR A 33 -5.80 21.09 28.66
CA THR A 33 -6.70 21.63 27.63
C THR A 33 -7.96 22.14 28.31
N SER A 34 -8.24 23.43 28.19
CA SER A 34 -9.50 24.00 28.64
C SER A 34 -10.41 24.29 27.45
N VAL A 35 -11.69 24.02 27.64
CA VAL A 35 -12.78 24.31 26.72
C VAL A 35 -13.71 25.29 27.42
N ASP A 36 -13.77 26.49 26.88
CA ASP A 36 -14.66 27.55 27.34
C ASP A 36 -15.94 27.51 26.50
N ASP A 37 -17.06 27.16 27.13
CA ASP A 37 -18.36 27.10 26.49
C ASP A 37 -19.25 28.28 26.92
N TYR A 38 -19.90 28.90 25.93
CA TYR A 38 -20.78 30.04 26.08
C TYR A 38 -22.15 29.66 25.54
N SER A 39 -23.06 29.24 26.43
CA SER A 39 -24.42 28.88 26.02
C SER A 39 -25.22 30.15 25.70
N PRO A 40 -25.83 30.26 24.50
CA PRO A 40 -26.69 31.38 24.17
C PRO A 40 -28.05 31.21 24.87
N GLY A 41 -28.20 31.87 26.02
CA GLY A 41 -29.45 31.95 26.79
C GLY A 41 -29.68 33.36 27.36
N MET A 42 -30.86 33.58 27.95
CA MET A 42 -31.24 34.86 28.63
C MET A 42 -30.26 35.25 29.74
N THR A 43 -29.56 34.27 30.33
CA THR A 43 -28.40 34.46 31.20
C THR A 43 -27.20 33.80 30.52
N SER A 44 -26.15 34.58 30.26
CA SER A 44 -24.90 34.06 29.69
C SER A 44 -24.22 33.15 30.71
N THR A 45 -24.47 31.85 30.65
CA THR A 45 -23.76 30.88 31.48
C THR A 45 -22.42 30.56 30.84
N TYR A 46 -21.34 30.95 31.52
CA TYR A 46 -19.98 30.58 31.17
C TYR A 46 -19.59 29.30 31.90
N THR A 47 -19.16 28.29 31.16
CA THR A 47 -18.62 27.06 31.76
C THR A 47 -17.26 26.74 31.17
N ARG A 48 -16.23 26.73 32.02
CA ARG A 48 -14.91 26.22 31.68
C ARG A 48 -14.80 24.76 32.12
N THR A 49 -14.44 23.90 31.19
CA THR A 49 -14.11 22.51 31.45
C THR A 49 -12.64 22.28 31.12
N THR A 50 -11.89 21.67 32.04
CA THR A 50 -10.48 21.38 31.82
C THR A 50 -10.23 19.88 31.75
N TYR A 51 -9.32 19.49 30.89
CA TYR A 51 -8.84 18.13 30.70
C TYR A 51 -7.32 18.11 30.86
N MET A 52 -6.80 17.03 31.44
CA MET A 52 -5.36 16.79 31.47
C MET A 52 -4.88 16.29 30.10
N GLY A 53 -3.73 16.77 29.66
CA GLY A 53 -3.13 16.46 28.36
C GLY A 53 -3.61 17.40 27.25
N SER A 54 -3.30 17.01 26.00
CA SER A 54 -3.63 17.77 24.80
C SER A 54 -4.32 16.88 23.77
N PRO A 55 -5.32 17.37 23.00
CA PRO A 55 -5.81 16.67 21.83
C PRO A 55 -4.79 16.67 20.68
N PHE A 56 -3.74 17.49 20.74
CA PHE A 56 -2.73 17.61 19.69
C PHE A 56 -1.52 16.70 19.92
N LEU A 57 -0.79 16.41 18.84
CA LEU A 57 0.41 15.57 18.86
C LEU A 57 1.54 16.11 19.74
N THR A 58 1.70 17.43 19.82
CA THR A 58 2.85 18.07 20.48
C THR A 58 2.41 19.22 21.38
N PHE A 59 3.28 19.58 22.33
CA PHE A 59 3.23 20.83 23.07
C PHE A 59 4.62 21.51 22.98
N PRO A 60 4.73 22.81 22.66
CA PRO A 60 3.67 23.72 22.20
C PRO A 60 2.88 23.20 20.99
N VAL A 61 1.60 23.55 20.88
CA VAL A 61 0.69 22.97 19.88
C VAL A 61 1.14 23.24 18.43
N TRP A 62 1.68 24.44 18.19
CA TRP A 62 2.16 24.86 16.89
C TRP A 62 3.64 24.58 16.79
N GLN A 63 4.02 23.73 15.84
CA GLN A 63 5.41 23.37 15.56
C GLN A 63 5.75 23.71 14.11
N PRO A 64 6.98 24.12 13.81
CA PRO A 64 7.42 24.25 12.43
C PRO A 64 7.33 22.88 11.74
N GLY A 65 6.81 22.88 10.51
CA GLY A 65 6.68 21.66 9.74
C GLY A 65 6.42 21.89 8.28
N LYS A 66 6.24 20.80 7.56
CA LYS A 66 6.08 20.78 6.10
C LYS A 66 4.83 20.03 5.73
N ILE A 67 4.12 20.50 4.72
CA ILE A 67 2.98 19.78 4.13
C ILE A 67 3.17 19.57 2.63
N ARG A 68 2.53 18.54 2.10
CA ARG A 68 2.35 18.33 0.68
C ARG A 68 0.92 17.85 0.42
N LEU A 69 0.18 18.57 -0.43
CA LEU A 69 -1.27 18.37 -0.62
C LEU A 69 -1.62 17.16 -1.49
N ASP A 70 -0.76 16.83 -2.46
CA ASP A 70 -0.91 15.70 -3.39
C ASP A 70 0.45 15.02 -3.63
N MET A 71 0.51 13.88 -4.34
CA MET A 71 1.76 13.12 -4.48
C MET A 71 2.86 13.85 -5.29
N GLU A 72 2.46 14.69 -6.24
CA GLU A 72 3.37 15.42 -7.15
C GLU A 72 3.62 16.87 -6.69
N GLY A 73 2.87 17.30 -5.68
CA GLY A 73 2.78 18.68 -5.24
C GLY A 73 4.06 19.16 -4.58
N ARG A 74 4.22 20.48 -4.57
CA ARG A 74 5.33 21.12 -3.88
C ARG A 74 5.13 21.03 -2.37
N THR A 75 6.22 20.83 -1.66
CA THR A 75 6.26 20.94 -0.21
C THR A 75 6.15 22.41 0.20
N VAL A 76 5.28 22.70 1.17
CA VAL A 76 5.06 24.05 1.71
C VAL A 76 5.37 24.05 3.21
N ASP A 77 6.18 25.01 3.65
CA ASP A 77 6.46 25.22 5.06
C ASP A 77 5.27 25.92 5.74
N CYS A 78 4.85 25.45 6.91
CA CYS A 78 3.82 26.08 7.73
C CYS A 78 4.06 25.75 9.22
N GLN A 79 3.42 26.49 10.13
CA GLN A 79 3.29 26.04 11.51
C GLN A 79 2.14 25.03 11.59
N LEU A 80 2.43 23.83 12.07
CA LEU A 80 1.51 22.70 12.11
C LEU A 80 0.98 22.44 13.52
N ALA A 81 -0.30 22.08 13.58
CA ALA A 81 -0.90 21.41 14.73
C ALA A 81 -1.68 20.18 14.23
N TYR A 82 -1.32 18.99 14.69
CA TYR A 82 -2.00 17.75 14.32
C TYR A 82 -2.92 17.29 15.45
N ASN A 83 -4.23 17.37 15.24
CA ASN A 83 -5.24 16.97 16.22
C ASN A 83 -5.46 15.44 16.15
N LEU A 84 -5.00 14.72 17.17
CA LEU A 84 -5.07 13.26 17.25
C LEU A 84 -6.48 12.73 17.60
N ASN A 85 -7.41 13.60 18.01
CA ASN A 85 -8.79 13.22 18.28
C ASN A 85 -9.65 13.25 17.01
N THR A 86 -9.43 14.25 16.15
CA THR A 86 -10.17 14.42 14.88
C THR A 86 -9.41 13.98 13.63
N ASN A 87 -8.12 13.63 13.76
CA ASN A 87 -7.19 13.38 12.65
C ASN A 87 -7.08 14.56 11.67
N GLU A 88 -7.26 15.78 12.15
CA GLU A 88 -7.15 17.01 11.36
C GLU A 88 -5.76 17.62 11.47
N VAL A 89 -5.25 18.10 10.34
CA VAL A 89 -3.99 18.84 10.26
C VAL A 89 -4.34 20.31 10.09
N LEU A 90 -3.89 21.15 11.03
CA LEU A 90 -4.07 22.59 10.97
C LEU A 90 -2.74 23.24 10.57
N CYS A 91 -2.77 24.18 9.61
CA CYS A 91 -1.63 25.00 9.22
C CYS A 91 -1.88 26.47 9.56
N ARG A 92 -0.82 27.17 9.98
CA ARG A 92 -0.68 28.62 9.85
C ARG A 92 0.47 28.89 8.88
N PHE A 93 0.15 29.52 7.76
CA PHE A 93 1.14 29.89 6.76
C PHE A 93 1.81 31.22 7.13
N ASP A 94 3.05 31.41 6.71
CA ASP A 94 3.74 32.66 6.97
C ASP A 94 2.99 33.84 6.32
N GLY A 95 2.88 34.94 7.04
CA GLY A 95 2.09 36.11 6.64
C GLY A 95 0.55 35.96 6.71
N ASP A 96 0.01 34.79 7.08
CA ASP A 96 -1.44 34.56 7.24
C ASP A 96 -1.80 34.35 8.72
N SER A 97 -2.65 35.21 9.28
CA SER A 97 -3.13 35.07 10.66
C SER A 97 -4.20 33.97 10.81
N ALA A 98 -4.81 33.52 9.71
CA ALA A 98 -5.87 32.54 9.74
C ALA A 98 -5.33 31.10 9.89
N ILE A 99 -5.96 30.33 10.77
CA ILE A 99 -5.74 28.89 10.87
C ILE A 99 -6.52 28.21 9.74
N LYS A 100 -5.86 27.35 8.97
CA LYS A 100 -6.50 26.55 7.91
C LYS A 100 -6.46 25.08 8.26
N THR A 101 -7.61 24.42 8.22
CA THR A 101 -7.67 22.96 8.23
C THR A 101 -7.30 22.45 6.84
N VAL A 102 -6.27 21.62 6.76
CA VAL A 102 -5.74 21.05 5.51
C VAL A 102 -5.82 19.54 5.55
N THR A 103 -5.86 18.93 4.37
CA THR A 103 -5.92 17.47 4.19
C THR A 103 -4.73 17.02 3.37
N PRO A 104 -3.50 17.16 3.88
CA PRO A 104 -2.32 16.84 3.11
C PRO A 104 -2.26 15.35 2.78
N GLU A 105 -1.59 15.02 1.68
CA GLU A 105 -1.15 13.65 1.43
C GLU A 105 0.00 13.27 2.37
N PHE A 106 0.81 14.27 2.74
CA PHE A 106 1.96 14.11 3.59
C PHE A 106 2.18 15.35 4.47
N PHE A 107 2.61 15.17 5.71
CA PHE A 107 3.18 16.26 6.50
C PHE A 107 4.31 15.77 7.42
N SER A 108 5.11 16.69 7.94
CA SER A 108 6.13 16.37 8.93
C SER A 108 6.17 17.36 10.10
N ILE A 109 6.34 16.82 11.30
CA ILE A 109 6.51 17.55 12.57
C ILE A 109 7.67 16.90 13.31
N ASN A 110 8.63 17.68 13.82
CA ASN A 110 9.81 17.17 14.54
C ASN A 110 10.58 16.07 13.76
N ASN A 111 10.79 16.28 12.46
CA ASN A 111 11.42 15.32 11.54
C ASN A 111 10.70 13.95 11.44
N THR A 112 9.50 13.82 12.01
CA THR A 112 8.67 12.63 11.84
C THR A 112 7.69 12.90 10.71
N GLU A 113 7.74 12.03 9.71
CA GLU A 113 6.87 12.06 8.55
C GLU A 113 5.57 11.31 8.81
N TYR A 114 4.48 11.88 8.32
CA TYR A 114 3.12 11.35 8.42
C TYR A 114 2.50 11.31 7.03
N VAL A 115 2.20 10.10 6.55
CA VAL A 115 1.61 9.85 5.24
C VAL A 115 0.14 9.49 5.42
N ARG A 116 -0.73 10.13 4.63
CA ARG A 116 -2.15 9.81 4.58
C ARG A 116 -2.35 8.45 3.91
N GLN A 117 -3.19 7.60 4.49
CA GLN A 117 -3.72 6.42 3.82
C GLN A 117 -5.23 6.56 3.75
N GLN A 118 -5.77 6.46 2.53
CA GLN A 118 -7.21 6.45 2.31
C GLN A 118 -7.72 5.06 2.66
N ASN A 119 -8.61 4.97 3.65
CA ASN A 119 -9.24 3.73 4.02
C ASN A 119 -10.75 3.86 3.90
N LYS A 120 -11.40 2.78 3.50
CA LYS A 120 -12.87 2.68 3.44
C LYS A 120 -13.33 1.68 4.48
N LEU A 121 -14.11 2.14 5.45
CA LEU A 121 -14.76 1.26 6.42
C LEU A 121 -16.27 1.46 6.31
N ALA A 122 -16.99 0.39 5.95
CA ALA A 122 -18.44 0.42 5.75
C ALA A 122 -18.91 1.52 4.77
N GLY A 123 -18.12 1.78 3.72
CA GLY A 123 -18.41 2.82 2.71
C GLY A 123 -18.17 4.26 3.17
N MET A 124 -17.72 4.48 4.41
CA MET A 124 -17.27 5.78 4.89
C MET A 124 -15.77 5.93 4.65
N ASP A 125 -15.39 7.00 3.97
CA ASP A 125 -14.00 7.40 3.82
C ASP A 125 -13.51 7.96 5.15
N TYR A 126 -12.50 7.31 5.74
CA TYR A 126 -11.82 7.83 6.92
C TYR A 126 -10.34 8.01 6.62
N ARG A 127 -9.78 9.06 7.23
CA ARG A 127 -8.39 9.46 7.02
C ARG A 127 -7.59 9.06 8.24
N MET A 128 -6.53 8.32 8.00
CA MET A 128 -5.52 8.02 9.01
C MET A 128 -4.16 8.43 8.47
N TYR A 129 -3.36 9.04 9.34
CA TYR A 129 -1.98 9.34 9.06
C TYR A 129 -1.07 8.35 9.78
N PHE A 130 -0.05 7.90 9.05
CA PHE A 130 0.90 6.90 9.50
C PHE A 130 2.31 7.47 9.47
N SER A 131 3.07 7.25 10.53
CA SER A 131 4.52 7.39 10.54
C SER A 131 5.18 6.04 10.30
N THR A 132 6.23 6.00 9.50
CA THR A 132 7.01 4.78 9.26
C THR A 132 7.97 4.53 10.43
N VAL A 133 7.86 3.35 11.05
CA VAL A 133 8.77 2.89 12.11
C VAL A 133 9.92 2.06 11.53
N HIS A 134 9.62 1.27 10.49
CA HIS A 134 10.61 0.49 9.74
C HIS A 134 10.25 0.48 8.25
N SER A 135 11.28 0.67 7.41
CA SER A 135 11.14 0.88 5.97
C SER A 135 11.84 -0.21 5.14
N GLY A 136 11.43 -1.46 5.31
CA GLY A 136 11.79 -2.59 4.43
C GLY A 136 10.74 -2.87 3.35
N PRO A 137 10.92 -3.93 2.53
CA PRO A 137 9.87 -4.50 1.68
C PRO A 137 8.56 -4.74 2.43
N THR A 138 8.66 -5.17 3.70
CA THR A 138 7.55 -5.17 4.65
C THR A 138 7.71 -4.02 5.64
N LYS A 139 6.82 -3.04 5.60
CA LYS A 139 6.88 -1.84 6.45
C LYS A 139 6.19 -2.08 7.78
N LEU A 140 6.77 -1.53 8.85
CA LEU A 140 6.09 -1.32 10.12
C LEU A 140 5.63 0.13 10.21
N LEU A 141 4.32 0.34 10.25
CA LEU A 141 3.71 1.65 10.35
C LEU A 141 3.14 1.87 11.75
N LYS A 142 3.07 3.13 12.16
CA LYS A 142 2.50 3.57 13.43
C LYS A 142 1.47 4.66 13.19
N SER A 143 0.29 4.49 13.76
CA SER A 143 -0.76 5.51 13.82
C SER A 143 -0.98 5.94 15.27
N LEU A 144 -1.18 7.24 15.47
CA LEU A 144 -1.44 7.85 16.76
C LEU A 144 -2.86 8.40 16.76
N SER A 145 -3.57 8.20 17.86
CA SER A 145 -4.90 8.78 18.11
C SER A 145 -5.00 9.16 19.59
N ASN A 146 -5.86 10.10 19.93
CA ASN A 146 -6.15 10.44 21.31
C ASN A 146 -7.53 9.94 21.70
N GLN A 147 -7.64 9.46 22.93
CA GLN A 147 -8.91 9.09 23.56
C GLN A 147 -9.09 9.93 24.81
N LEU A 148 -10.23 10.63 24.88
CA LEU A 148 -10.64 11.30 26.10
C LEU A 148 -11.29 10.27 27.03
N THR A 149 -10.74 10.13 28.23
CA THR A 149 -11.13 9.09 29.18
C THR A 149 -11.22 9.67 30.59
N TYR A 150 -11.95 8.98 31.47
CA TYR A 150 -12.01 9.36 32.88
C TYR A 150 -10.67 9.09 33.56
N MET A 151 -10.36 9.93 34.55
CA MET A 151 -9.22 9.71 35.45
C MET A 151 -9.53 8.58 36.42
N ASN A 152 -8.58 7.68 36.65
CA ASN A 152 -8.70 6.65 37.68
C ASN A 152 -8.50 7.26 39.08
N SER A 153 -8.79 6.49 40.14
CA SER A 153 -8.73 6.99 41.52
C SER A 153 -7.34 7.51 41.93
N ALA A 154 -6.27 6.88 41.46
CA ALA A 154 -4.90 7.30 41.78
C ALA A 154 -4.55 8.63 41.09
N GLU A 155 -4.92 8.78 39.82
CA GLU A 155 -4.78 10.04 39.07
C GLU A 155 -5.59 11.16 39.72
N GLN A 156 -6.83 10.90 40.13
CA GLN A 156 -7.66 11.89 40.82
C GLN A 156 -7.02 12.36 42.13
N VAL A 157 -6.41 11.44 42.90
CA VAL A 157 -5.68 11.77 44.14
C VAL A 157 -4.46 12.62 43.82
N ASN A 158 -3.67 12.23 42.81
CA ASN A 158 -2.48 12.96 42.38
C ASN A 158 -2.80 14.35 41.84
N MET A 159 -4.00 14.58 41.32
CA MET A 159 -4.44 15.87 40.76
C MET A 159 -5.18 16.75 41.77
N ARG A 160 -5.24 16.36 43.06
CA ARG A 160 -5.96 17.12 44.11
C ARG A 160 -5.39 18.50 44.38
N HIS A 161 -4.15 18.80 44.00
CA HIS A 161 -3.59 20.15 44.11
C HIS A 161 -4.15 21.13 43.07
N TYR A 162 -4.82 20.64 42.02
CA TYR A 162 -5.47 21.45 40.98
C TYR A 162 -6.99 21.59 41.19
N LYS A 163 -7.45 21.82 42.43
CA LYS A 163 -8.89 21.90 42.73
C LYS A 163 -9.62 22.95 41.89
N ASP A 164 -8.93 24.03 41.54
CA ASP A 164 -9.50 25.16 40.82
C ASP A 164 -9.72 24.87 39.33
N LEU A 165 -9.10 23.83 38.76
CA LEU A 165 -9.17 23.54 37.33
C LEU A 165 -10.42 22.76 36.90
N ASN A 166 -11.21 22.22 37.84
CA ASN A 166 -12.40 21.40 37.53
C ASN A 166 -12.13 20.32 36.46
N LEU A 167 -11.12 19.47 36.71
CA LEU A 167 -10.68 18.47 35.75
C LEU A 167 -11.77 17.41 35.50
N ARG A 168 -12.20 17.26 34.24
CA ARG A 168 -13.25 16.30 33.84
C ARG A 168 -12.72 15.01 33.24
N GLY A 169 -11.46 14.98 32.82
CA GLY A 169 -10.86 13.79 32.20
C GLY A 169 -9.43 14.00 31.75
N ILE A 170 -8.89 13.00 31.07
CA ILE A 170 -7.53 12.96 30.56
C ILE A 170 -7.50 12.49 29.11
N TYR A 171 -6.72 13.17 28.27
CA TYR A 171 -6.37 12.71 26.93
C TYR A 171 -5.27 11.66 27.02
N ARG A 172 -5.55 10.46 26.51
CA ARG A 172 -4.59 9.35 26.41
C ARG A 172 -4.26 9.09 24.96
N THR A 173 -2.98 9.15 24.62
CA THR A 173 -2.49 8.78 23.30
C THR A 173 -2.47 7.27 23.16
N VAL A 174 -3.26 6.78 22.22
CA VAL A 174 -3.29 5.38 21.79
C VAL A 174 -2.43 5.23 20.55
N THR A 175 -1.45 4.34 20.64
CA THR A 175 -0.57 3.98 19.53
C THR A 175 -1.04 2.66 18.93
N LYS A 176 -1.25 2.64 17.62
CA LYS A 176 -1.60 1.42 16.86
C LYS A 176 -0.49 1.13 15.86
N TYR A 177 -0.13 -0.15 15.72
CA TYR A 177 0.90 -0.60 14.80
C TYR A 177 0.29 -1.41 13.66
N PHE A 178 0.86 -1.28 12.47
CA PHE A 178 0.37 -1.93 11.28
C PHE A 178 1.54 -2.50 10.49
N VAL A 179 1.32 -3.64 9.86
CA VAL A 179 2.27 -4.25 8.93
C VAL A 179 1.73 -4.05 7.53
N GLN A 180 2.57 -3.53 6.63
CA GLN A 180 2.25 -3.34 5.23
C GLN A 180 3.23 -4.14 4.37
N LYS A 181 2.72 -5.17 3.68
CA LYS A 181 3.51 -5.99 2.74
C LYS A 181 3.51 -5.32 1.37
N GLU A 182 4.65 -4.82 0.91
CA GLU A 182 4.78 -4.14 -0.40
C GLU A 182 3.69 -3.07 -0.62
N ASN A 183 2.85 -3.25 -1.64
CA ASN A 183 1.75 -2.36 -2.02
C ASN A 183 0.40 -2.79 -1.43
N ALA A 184 0.36 -3.78 -0.54
CA ALA A 184 -0.87 -4.19 0.12
C ALA A 184 -1.40 -3.11 1.08
N GLU A 185 -2.66 -3.22 1.47
CA GLU A 185 -3.22 -2.38 2.52
C GLU A 185 -2.57 -2.70 3.88
N PRO A 186 -2.30 -1.69 4.74
CA PRO A 186 -1.76 -1.94 6.07
C PRO A 186 -2.71 -2.73 6.97
N THR A 187 -2.21 -3.82 7.55
CA THR A 187 -2.98 -4.66 8.49
C THR A 187 -2.64 -4.31 9.94
N LEU A 188 -3.66 -4.04 10.76
CA LEU A 188 -3.50 -3.76 12.19
C LEU A 188 -2.90 -4.98 12.91
N ILE A 189 -1.89 -4.74 13.73
CA ILE A 189 -1.26 -5.77 14.56
C ILE A 189 -1.24 -5.38 16.04
N SER A 190 -1.27 -6.40 16.89
CA SER A 190 -0.76 -6.30 18.26
C SER A 190 0.67 -6.84 18.31
N PHE A 191 1.45 -6.44 19.32
CA PHE A 191 2.81 -6.96 19.54
C PHE A 191 2.78 -8.34 20.22
N SER A 192 2.05 -9.27 19.61
CA SER A 192 1.88 -10.65 20.04
C SER A 192 2.29 -11.62 18.95
N ARG A 193 2.78 -12.80 19.37
CA ARG A 193 3.17 -13.89 18.45
C ARG A 193 2.05 -14.28 17.49
N LYS A 194 0.84 -14.44 18.00
CA LYS A 194 -0.34 -14.80 17.19
C LYS A 194 -0.60 -13.76 16.11
N SER A 195 -0.67 -12.47 16.47
CA SER A 195 -0.96 -11.41 15.51
C SER A 195 0.06 -11.31 14.38
N LEU A 196 1.35 -11.52 14.67
CA LEU A 196 2.39 -11.51 13.64
C LEU A 196 2.30 -12.74 12.73
N LEU A 197 2.09 -13.94 13.29
CA LEU A 197 1.92 -15.16 12.49
C LEU A 197 0.69 -15.10 11.59
N ASP A 198 -0.41 -14.49 12.05
CA ASP A 198 -1.63 -14.32 11.26
C ASP A 198 -1.40 -13.37 10.06
N VAL A 199 -0.67 -12.26 10.26
CA VAL A 199 -0.40 -11.28 9.18
C VAL A 199 0.69 -11.76 8.22
N LEU A 200 1.66 -12.53 8.72
CA LEU A 200 2.76 -13.12 7.96
C LEU A 200 2.51 -14.61 7.67
N ALA A 201 1.24 -14.97 7.47
CA ALA A 201 0.79 -16.37 7.36
C ALA A 201 1.54 -17.17 6.29
N ASP A 202 1.99 -16.52 5.22
CA ASP A 202 2.71 -17.11 4.10
C ASP A 202 4.12 -17.63 4.45
N GLN A 203 4.67 -17.24 5.61
CA GLN A 203 5.93 -17.75 6.17
C GLN A 203 5.78 -18.16 7.64
N SER A 204 4.55 -18.41 8.10
CA SER A 204 4.25 -18.61 9.53
C SER A 204 5.03 -19.76 10.17
N GLU A 205 5.19 -20.88 9.46
CA GLU A 205 5.96 -22.05 9.93
C GLU A 205 7.44 -21.70 10.18
N ALA A 206 8.09 -21.02 9.23
CA ALA A 206 9.49 -20.60 9.35
C ALA A 206 9.70 -19.51 10.42
N LEU A 207 8.65 -18.73 10.72
CA LEU A 207 8.67 -17.67 11.72
C LEU A 207 8.36 -18.16 13.13
N ALA A 208 7.60 -19.25 13.28
CA ALA A 208 7.11 -19.72 14.58
C ALA A 208 8.23 -19.83 15.62
N ASP A 209 9.35 -20.43 15.26
CA ASP A 209 10.47 -20.63 16.20
C ASP A 209 11.31 -19.38 16.45
N LYS A 210 11.16 -18.34 15.61
CA LYS A 210 11.89 -17.08 15.74
C LYS A 210 11.15 -16.05 16.58
N ILE A 211 9.84 -16.19 16.77
CA ILE A 211 9.04 -15.24 17.54
C ILE A 211 9.00 -15.67 19.02
N PRO A 212 9.55 -14.86 19.95
CA PRO A 212 9.54 -15.17 21.37
C PRO A 212 8.12 -15.38 21.94
N ASN A 213 8.00 -16.26 22.94
CA ASN A 213 6.78 -16.46 23.73
C ASN A 213 6.68 -15.43 24.88
N ARG A 214 6.88 -14.15 24.58
CA ARG A 214 6.71 -13.02 25.50
C ARG A 214 6.08 -11.84 24.77
N GLU A 215 5.75 -10.79 25.51
CA GLU A 215 5.38 -9.51 24.89
C GLU A 215 6.54 -9.01 24.02
N LEU A 216 6.21 -8.61 22.79
CA LEU A 216 7.19 -8.19 21.80
C LEU A 216 7.42 -6.69 21.94
N THR A 217 8.68 -6.28 21.82
CA THR A 217 9.06 -4.87 21.68
C THR A 217 9.03 -4.45 20.21
N THR A 218 9.06 -3.14 19.94
CA THR A 218 9.22 -2.64 18.57
C THR A 218 10.46 -3.22 17.88
N SER A 219 11.58 -3.38 18.60
CA SER A 219 12.79 -3.97 18.05
C SER A 219 12.63 -5.45 17.71
N ASP A 220 11.90 -6.21 18.53
CA ASP A 220 11.60 -7.62 18.22
C ASP A 220 10.79 -7.72 16.92
N VAL A 221 9.76 -6.88 16.77
CA VAL A 221 8.93 -6.85 15.54
C VAL A 221 9.78 -6.51 14.32
N ILE A 222 10.64 -5.49 14.40
CA ILE A 222 11.54 -5.12 13.29
C ILE A 222 12.45 -6.29 12.89
N ASN A 223 13.05 -6.98 13.85
CA ASN A 223 13.90 -8.14 13.57
C ASN A 223 13.13 -9.29 12.91
N ILE A 224 11.89 -9.52 13.34
CA ILE A 224 11.00 -10.52 12.74
C ILE A 224 10.66 -10.14 11.29
N LEU A 225 10.35 -8.86 11.02
CA LEU A 225 10.06 -8.38 9.66
C LEU A 225 11.28 -8.48 8.74
N ASN A 226 12.48 -8.12 9.22
CA ASN A 226 13.72 -8.29 8.45
C ASN A 226 13.96 -9.76 8.08
N TYR A 227 13.74 -10.69 9.02
CA TYR A 227 13.88 -12.11 8.75
C TYR A 227 12.80 -12.64 7.81
N TYR A 228 11.56 -12.16 7.93
CA TYR A 228 10.49 -12.44 6.98
C TYR A 228 10.86 -12.01 5.55
N ASP A 229 11.35 -10.77 5.38
CA ASP A 229 11.74 -10.24 4.07
C ASP A 229 12.88 -11.06 3.44
N LEU A 230 13.85 -11.52 4.24
CA LEU A 230 14.89 -12.45 3.79
C LEU A 230 14.29 -13.76 3.25
N ARG A 231 13.34 -14.37 3.98
CA ARG A 231 12.69 -15.63 3.56
C ARG A 231 11.84 -15.47 2.31
N VAL A 232 11.13 -14.36 2.19
CA VAL A 232 10.37 -14.05 0.97
C VAL A 232 11.31 -13.87 -0.23
N ALA A 233 12.45 -13.21 -0.04
CA ALA A 233 13.45 -13.08 -1.09
C ALA A 233 14.04 -14.43 -1.52
N GLU A 234 14.40 -15.30 -0.58
CA GLU A 234 14.85 -16.68 -0.86
C GLU A 234 13.78 -17.49 -1.60
N ALA A 235 12.52 -17.43 -1.15
CA ALA A 235 11.41 -18.13 -1.79
C ALA A 235 11.15 -17.62 -3.23
N ARG A 236 11.31 -16.31 -3.48
CA ARG A 236 11.22 -15.72 -4.82
C ARG A 236 12.32 -16.20 -5.74
N GLN A 237 13.57 -16.25 -5.25
CA GLN A 237 14.68 -16.79 -6.02
C GLN A 237 14.46 -18.26 -6.39
N ASN A 238 13.93 -19.06 -5.45
CA ASN A 238 13.59 -20.46 -5.71
C ASN A 238 12.42 -20.59 -6.72
N ARG A 239 11.42 -19.71 -6.70
CA ARG A 239 10.32 -19.73 -7.70
C ARG A 239 10.74 -19.32 -9.10
N ALA A 240 11.79 -18.50 -9.23
CA ALA A 240 12.37 -18.15 -10.53
C ALA A 240 13.04 -19.35 -11.23
N HIS A 241 13.11 -20.53 -10.60
CA HIS A 241 13.61 -21.75 -11.24
C HIS A 241 12.72 -22.28 -12.36
N LEU A 242 11.41 -21.98 -12.42
CA LEU A 242 10.56 -22.49 -13.50
C LEU A 242 11.09 -22.11 -14.90
N SER A 243 11.71 -20.93 -15.03
CA SER A 243 12.34 -20.52 -16.29
C SER A 243 13.76 -21.03 -16.50
N LYS A 244 14.41 -21.53 -15.46
CA LYS A 244 15.73 -22.18 -15.55
C LYS A 244 15.64 -23.68 -15.80
N GLU A 245 14.47 -24.28 -15.62
CA GLU A 245 14.18 -25.64 -16.06
C GLU A 245 14.26 -25.70 -17.59
N GLU A 246 15.36 -26.22 -18.10
CA GLU A 246 15.60 -26.38 -19.54
C GLU A 246 14.47 -27.17 -20.20
N VAL A 247 13.93 -28.16 -19.49
CA VAL A 247 12.77 -28.96 -19.89
C VAL A 247 11.51 -28.10 -20.10
N PHE A 248 11.23 -27.14 -19.21
CA PHE A 248 10.06 -26.27 -19.36
C PHE A 248 10.18 -25.40 -20.62
N ARG A 249 11.37 -24.82 -20.83
CA ARG A 249 11.66 -24.00 -22.02
C ARG A 249 11.56 -24.81 -23.30
N GLU A 250 12.14 -26.00 -23.33
CA GLU A 250 12.12 -26.88 -24.49
C GLU A 250 10.69 -27.32 -24.83
N ILE A 251 9.89 -27.69 -23.83
CA ILE A 251 8.48 -28.06 -24.04
C ILE A 251 7.70 -26.88 -24.63
N LEU A 252 7.91 -25.66 -24.14
CA LEU A 252 7.24 -24.48 -24.68
C LEU A 252 7.68 -24.16 -26.10
N GLN A 253 8.99 -24.23 -26.38
CA GLN A 253 9.52 -24.03 -27.74
C GLN A 253 8.93 -25.03 -28.74
N ASN A 254 8.70 -26.27 -28.30
CA ASN A 254 8.10 -27.31 -29.12
C ASN A 254 6.56 -27.19 -29.27
N LYS A 255 5.88 -26.53 -28.33
CA LYS A 255 4.41 -26.35 -28.36
C LYS A 255 3.93 -25.07 -29.04
N ILE A 256 4.74 -24.01 -28.98
CA ILE A 256 4.40 -22.71 -29.58
C ILE A 256 4.80 -22.74 -31.05
N ASN A 257 3.80 -22.71 -31.94
CA ASN A 257 4.09 -22.65 -33.36
C ASN A 257 4.27 -21.18 -33.78
N TYR A 258 5.34 -20.90 -34.53
CA TYR A 258 5.45 -19.63 -35.23
C TYR A 258 4.48 -19.63 -36.42
N PRO A 259 3.51 -18.70 -36.52
CA PRO A 259 2.59 -18.66 -37.64
C PRO A 259 3.34 -18.52 -38.98
N GLY A 260 3.34 -19.57 -39.80
CA GLY A 260 4.20 -19.63 -40.99
C GLY A 260 3.96 -18.50 -41.99
N TRP A 261 2.72 -18.03 -42.15
CA TRP A 261 2.41 -16.90 -43.02
C TRP A 261 3.01 -15.56 -42.53
N VAL A 262 3.12 -15.38 -41.21
CA VAL A 262 3.71 -14.19 -40.57
C VAL A 262 5.23 -14.19 -40.73
N GLY A 263 5.86 -15.32 -40.41
CA GLY A 263 7.31 -15.47 -40.57
C GLY A 263 7.74 -15.32 -42.03
N ASN A 264 6.93 -15.80 -42.99
CA ASN A 264 7.19 -15.61 -44.41
C ASN A 264 7.13 -14.14 -44.89
N GLN A 265 6.51 -13.25 -44.09
CA GLN A 265 6.45 -11.81 -44.34
C GLN A 265 7.53 -11.03 -43.55
N GLY A 266 8.40 -11.71 -42.80
CA GLY A 266 9.41 -11.05 -41.97
C GLY A 266 8.85 -10.38 -40.72
N ILE A 267 7.64 -10.72 -40.31
CA ILE A 267 7.00 -10.10 -39.15
C ILE A 267 7.42 -10.85 -37.89
N TYR A 268 7.88 -10.13 -36.88
CA TYR A 268 8.35 -10.67 -35.61
C TYR A 268 7.84 -9.81 -34.43
N GLY A 269 7.85 -10.33 -33.22
CA GLY A 269 7.26 -9.61 -32.09
C GLY A 269 7.41 -10.32 -30.75
N ARG A 270 6.96 -9.66 -29.68
CA ARG A 270 7.00 -10.21 -28.32
C ARG A 270 5.59 -10.33 -27.77
N VAL A 271 5.36 -11.37 -26.97
CA VAL A 271 4.13 -11.59 -26.20
C VAL A 271 4.51 -11.73 -24.74
N TYR A 272 3.76 -11.09 -23.85
CA TYR A 272 3.83 -11.36 -22.42
C TYR A 272 2.55 -12.09 -22.00
N ALA A 273 2.70 -13.30 -21.47
CA ALA A 273 1.60 -14.09 -20.96
C ALA A 273 1.66 -14.18 -19.43
N GLY A 274 0.54 -13.98 -18.76
CA GLY A 274 0.36 -14.24 -17.34
C GLY A 274 -0.34 -15.58 -17.14
N PHE A 275 0.09 -16.37 -16.17
CA PHE A 275 -0.59 -17.62 -15.80
C PHE A 275 -0.29 -18.01 -14.35
N ASP A 276 -1.08 -18.94 -13.81
CA ASP A 276 -0.88 -19.49 -12.48
C ASP A 276 -0.54 -20.98 -12.58
N VAL A 277 0.31 -21.48 -11.69
CA VAL A 277 0.55 -22.91 -11.47
C VAL A 277 -0.10 -23.27 -10.14
N ASP A 278 -1.05 -24.20 -10.17
CA ASP A 278 -1.78 -24.63 -8.97
C ASP A 278 -1.00 -25.66 -8.13
N SER A 279 -1.59 -26.12 -7.02
CA SER A 279 -0.97 -27.11 -6.14
C SER A 279 -0.81 -28.51 -6.73
N LEU A 280 -1.40 -28.76 -7.91
CA LEU A 280 -1.24 -30.00 -8.67
C LEU A 280 -0.27 -29.83 -9.84
N GLY A 281 0.35 -28.64 -9.98
CA GLY A 281 1.25 -28.36 -11.10
C GLY A 281 0.53 -28.08 -12.41
N LEU A 282 -0.77 -27.75 -12.39
CA LEU A 282 -1.54 -27.43 -13.59
C LEU A 282 -1.49 -25.93 -13.87
N VAL A 283 -1.31 -25.58 -15.14
CA VAL A 283 -1.39 -24.19 -15.61
C VAL A 283 -2.84 -23.74 -15.69
N ARG A 284 -3.16 -22.63 -15.04
CA ARG A 284 -4.49 -22.01 -14.97
C ARG A 284 -4.40 -20.52 -15.26
N ASN A 285 -5.57 -19.90 -15.48
CA ASN A 285 -5.72 -18.44 -15.60
C ASN A 285 -4.78 -17.79 -16.62
N VAL A 286 -4.62 -18.42 -17.79
CA VAL A 286 -3.77 -17.89 -18.86
C VAL A 286 -4.38 -16.62 -19.45
N VAL A 287 -3.65 -15.51 -19.32
CA VAL A 287 -4.02 -14.18 -19.80
C VAL A 287 -2.88 -13.57 -20.62
N ILE A 288 -3.19 -12.71 -21.58
CA ILE A 288 -2.16 -11.95 -22.32
C ILE A 288 -2.02 -10.57 -21.67
N LEU A 289 -0.80 -10.24 -21.26
CA LEU A 289 -0.46 -8.99 -20.57
C LEU A 289 0.00 -7.90 -21.54
N SER A 290 0.64 -8.29 -22.64
CA SER A 290 1.07 -7.39 -23.71
C SER A 290 -0.11 -6.90 -24.56
N PRO A 291 0.02 -5.75 -25.23
CA PRO A 291 -0.90 -5.35 -26.28
C PRO A 291 -1.04 -6.43 -27.37
N ASP A 292 -2.17 -6.45 -28.07
CA ASP A 292 -2.36 -7.40 -29.16
C ASP A 292 -1.42 -7.10 -30.33
N ASN A 293 -0.88 -8.16 -30.94
CA ASN A 293 0.02 -8.07 -32.08
C ASN A 293 -0.78 -8.05 -33.39
N MET A 294 -1.75 -7.12 -33.49
CA MET A 294 -2.58 -6.88 -34.66
C MET A 294 -3.17 -8.14 -35.34
N GLY A 295 -3.57 -9.15 -34.56
CA GLY A 295 -4.14 -10.38 -35.13
C GLY A 295 -3.14 -11.28 -35.89
N PHE A 296 -1.83 -11.07 -35.76
CA PHE A 296 -0.80 -11.96 -36.34
C PHE A 296 -0.74 -13.35 -35.68
N GLY A 297 -1.63 -13.66 -34.73
CA GLY A 297 -1.77 -15.00 -34.16
C GLY A 297 -0.72 -15.40 -33.10
N PHE A 298 0.30 -14.57 -32.84
CA PHE A 298 1.29 -14.84 -31.77
C PHE A 298 0.64 -15.06 -30.40
N THR A 299 -0.34 -14.22 -30.05
CA THR A 299 -1.08 -14.29 -28.77
C THR A 299 -1.89 -15.58 -28.66
N PHE A 300 -2.51 -16.01 -29.76
CA PHE A 300 -3.25 -17.28 -29.85
C PHE A 300 -2.34 -18.49 -29.64
N GLU A 301 -1.19 -18.53 -30.32
CA GLU A 301 -0.23 -19.62 -30.23
C GLU A 301 0.36 -19.78 -28.83
N VAL A 302 0.74 -18.67 -28.20
CA VAL A 302 1.23 -18.67 -26.81
C VAL A 302 0.15 -19.15 -25.84
N LYS A 303 -1.07 -18.62 -25.96
CA LYS A 303 -2.18 -18.99 -25.08
C LYS A 303 -2.49 -20.49 -25.19
N ARG A 304 -2.62 -21.00 -26.42
CA ARG A 304 -2.90 -22.42 -26.68
C ARG A 304 -1.79 -23.33 -26.10
N ALA A 305 -0.53 -22.95 -26.26
CA ALA A 305 0.59 -23.73 -25.73
C ALA A 305 0.57 -23.81 -24.20
N LEU A 306 0.31 -22.69 -23.52
CA LEU A 306 0.22 -22.64 -22.04
C LEU A 306 -1.00 -23.39 -21.51
N GLU A 307 -2.17 -23.26 -22.16
CA GLU A 307 -3.40 -23.95 -21.74
C GLU A 307 -3.32 -25.48 -21.92
N THR A 308 -2.45 -25.95 -22.81
CA THR A 308 -2.20 -27.38 -23.07
C THR A 308 -0.91 -27.88 -22.41
N LEU A 309 -0.32 -27.08 -21.53
CA LEU A 309 0.87 -27.45 -20.78
C LEU A 309 0.45 -28.28 -19.57
N SER A 310 0.67 -29.59 -19.65
CA SER A 310 0.46 -30.52 -18.54
C SER A 310 1.80 -30.82 -17.85
N ASN A 311 1.75 -31.06 -16.53
CA ASN A 311 2.86 -31.57 -15.72
C ASN A 311 4.00 -30.58 -15.48
N ILE A 312 3.69 -29.41 -14.91
CA ILE A 312 4.71 -28.64 -14.20
C ILE A 312 4.89 -29.29 -12.82
N ASP A 313 6.11 -29.33 -12.28
CA ASP A 313 6.31 -29.78 -10.90
C ASP A 313 5.48 -28.90 -9.93
N PRO A 314 4.61 -29.49 -9.08
CA PRO A 314 3.82 -28.76 -8.10
C PRO A 314 4.62 -27.84 -7.17
N HIS A 315 5.93 -28.07 -7.01
CA HIS A 315 6.83 -27.17 -6.30
C HIS A 315 6.85 -25.74 -6.90
N PHE A 316 6.61 -25.60 -8.20
CA PHE A 316 6.55 -24.31 -8.90
C PHE A 316 5.18 -23.64 -8.80
N ARG A 317 4.41 -23.90 -7.74
CA ARG A 317 3.14 -23.20 -7.49
C ARG A 317 3.36 -21.68 -7.36
N GLY A 318 2.64 -20.90 -8.15
CA GLY A 318 2.76 -19.43 -8.14
C GLY A 318 2.07 -18.76 -9.32
N ALA A 319 2.14 -17.42 -9.36
CA ALA A 319 1.65 -16.60 -10.46
C ALA A 319 2.83 -16.03 -11.25
N TYR A 320 2.85 -16.21 -12.56
CA TYR A 320 4.00 -15.98 -13.43
C TYR A 320 3.68 -15.09 -14.61
N ALA A 321 4.64 -14.25 -14.98
CA ALA A 321 4.64 -13.49 -16.23
C ALA A 321 5.78 -14.02 -17.10
N LEU A 322 5.46 -14.53 -18.28
CA LEU A 322 6.41 -15.12 -19.22
C LEU A 322 6.53 -14.23 -20.46
N PRO A 323 7.73 -13.72 -20.77
CA PRO A 323 8.03 -13.13 -22.07
C PRO A 323 8.34 -14.22 -23.10
N ILE A 324 7.69 -14.13 -24.26
CA ILE A 324 7.97 -14.98 -25.43
C ILE A 324 8.35 -14.07 -26.60
N ALA A 325 9.58 -14.23 -27.10
CA ALA A 325 10.08 -13.52 -28.27
C ALA A 325 9.99 -14.40 -29.52
N PHE A 326 9.17 -14.00 -30.48
CA PHE A 326 9.20 -14.54 -31.83
C PHE A 326 10.30 -13.81 -32.59
N THR A 327 11.38 -14.52 -32.96
CA THR A 327 12.54 -13.95 -33.65
C THR A 327 12.55 -14.37 -35.11
N PHE A 328 13.02 -13.48 -35.98
CA PHE A 328 13.03 -13.72 -37.42
C PHE A 328 14.47 -13.63 -37.97
N THR A 329 14.87 -14.61 -38.76
CA THR A 329 16.18 -14.62 -39.42
C THR A 329 15.99 -14.87 -40.91
N ASN A 330 16.52 -13.98 -41.74
CA ASN A 330 16.66 -14.25 -43.17
C ASN A 330 18.11 -14.65 -43.45
N SER A 331 18.35 -15.90 -43.83
CA SER A 331 19.72 -16.41 -44.05
C SER A 331 20.42 -15.78 -45.26
N LYS A 332 19.68 -15.02 -46.09
CA LYS A 332 20.26 -14.20 -47.18
C LYS A 332 20.71 -12.81 -46.71
N GLU A 333 20.34 -12.40 -45.50
CA GLU A 333 20.78 -11.14 -44.88
C GLU A 333 21.98 -11.41 -43.96
N ASN A 334 22.97 -10.51 -43.96
CA ASN A 334 24.13 -10.59 -43.06
C ASN A 334 23.86 -9.96 -41.69
N SER A 335 22.63 -9.55 -41.39
CA SER A 335 22.27 -8.80 -40.17
C SER A 335 22.02 -9.68 -38.94
N GLY A 336 22.00 -11.02 -39.09
CA GLY A 336 21.67 -11.93 -38.00
C GLY A 336 20.18 -11.95 -37.65
N PRO A 337 19.79 -12.50 -36.49
CA PRO A 337 18.39 -12.59 -36.05
C PRO A 337 17.83 -11.23 -35.66
N HIS A 338 16.64 -10.92 -36.17
CA HIS A 338 15.83 -9.79 -35.75
C HIS A 338 15.09 -10.14 -34.45
N ILE A 339 15.43 -9.41 -33.38
CA ILE A 339 14.94 -9.65 -32.01
C ILE A 339 14.03 -8.49 -31.61
N PRO A 340 12.82 -8.75 -31.06
CA PRO A 340 11.94 -7.68 -30.61
C PRO A 340 12.58 -6.81 -29.52
N THR A 341 12.38 -5.49 -29.59
CA THR A 341 12.96 -4.53 -28.65
C THR A 341 11.95 -4.04 -27.61
N ASN A 342 10.65 -4.06 -27.92
CA ASN A 342 9.60 -3.56 -27.02
C ASN A 342 9.44 -4.42 -25.75
N ARG A 343 9.37 -3.78 -24.58
CA ARG A 343 9.21 -4.42 -23.27
C ARG A 343 7.92 -3.98 -22.59
N LEU A 344 7.31 -4.88 -21.82
CA LEU A 344 6.15 -4.54 -21.01
C LEU A 344 6.61 -3.83 -19.72
N PRO A 345 5.99 -2.71 -19.31
CA PRO A 345 6.27 -2.04 -18.04
C PRO A 345 6.01 -2.93 -16.81
N GLU A 346 6.77 -2.74 -15.72
CA GLU A 346 6.71 -3.62 -14.53
C GLU A 346 5.36 -3.60 -13.79
N ASP A 347 4.68 -2.46 -13.77
CA ASP A 347 3.35 -2.29 -13.17
C ASP A 347 2.28 -3.18 -13.83
N ARG A 348 2.51 -3.57 -15.08
CA ARG A 348 1.60 -4.44 -15.85
C ARG A 348 1.73 -5.92 -15.50
N TYR A 349 2.75 -6.33 -14.73
CA TYR A 349 2.90 -7.72 -14.29
C TYR A 349 1.91 -8.12 -13.20
N GLN A 350 1.26 -7.14 -12.53
CA GLN A 350 0.24 -7.38 -11.49
C GLN A 350 0.72 -8.39 -10.42
N ASN A 351 1.90 -8.15 -9.84
CA ASN A 351 2.51 -8.98 -8.79
C ASN A 351 2.89 -10.41 -9.21
N ARG A 352 3.03 -10.68 -10.51
CA ARG A 352 3.54 -11.96 -11.03
C ARG A 352 5.06 -12.02 -10.99
N THR A 353 5.61 -13.22 -10.77
CA THR A 353 7.04 -13.49 -10.93
C THR A 353 7.39 -13.46 -12.42
N LEU A 354 8.26 -12.54 -12.83
CA LEU A 354 8.77 -12.48 -14.21
C LEU A 354 9.75 -13.64 -14.46
N LEU A 355 9.46 -14.42 -15.50
CA LEU A 355 10.26 -15.54 -15.97
C LEU A 355 11.28 -15.10 -17.04
N GLU A 356 12.33 -15.90 -17.26
CA GLU A 356 13.25 -15.70 -18.39
C GLU A 356 12.52 -15.82 -19.74
N GLU A 357 13.02 -15.09 -20.74
CA GLU A 357 12.41 -15.02 -22.07
C GLU A 357 12.60 -16.33 -22.86
N VAL A 358 11.49 -16.85 -23.39
CA VAL A 358 11.50 -17.97 -24.32
C VAL A 358 11.57 -17.45 -25.75
N THR A 359 12.53 -17.95 -26.54
CA THR A 359 12.70 -17.56 -27.95
C THR A 359 12.10 -18.61 -28.87
N ILE A 360 11.25 -18.16 -29.81
CA ILE A 360 10.64 -18.96 -30.87
C ILE A 360 11.20 -18.48 -32.23
N PRO A 361 12.23 -19.14 -32.79
CA PRO A 361 12.88 -18.69 -34.00
C PRO A 361 12.11 -19.06 -35.27
N PHE A 362 12.18 -18.21 -36.29
CA PHE A 362 11.76 -18.51 -37.66
C PHE A 362 12.84 -18.13 -38.64
N VAL A 363 13.24 -19.07 -39.50
CA VAL A 363 14.32 -18.88 -40.46
C VAL A 363 13.78 -19.01 -41.88
N VAL A 364 14.08 -18.04 -42.74
CA VAL A 364 13.77 -18.08 -44.17
C VAL A 364 15.01 -17.82 -45.01
N ALA A 365 14.95 -18.23 -46.28
CA ALA A 365 15.98 -17.96 -47.29
C ALA A 365 15.35 -17.25 -48.51
N LYS A 366 14.74 -16.09 -48.30
CA LYS A 366 13.97 -15.37 -49.34
C LYS A 366 14.58 -14.01 -49.65
N SER A 367 14.62 -13.68 -50.93
CA SER A 367 15.02 -12.35 -51.37
C SER A 367 13.87 -11.37 -51.09
N SER A 368 14.17 -10.13 -50.71
CA SER A 368 13.19 -9.03 -50.63
C SER A 368 12.13 -9.13 -49.51
N VAL A 369 12.39 -9.85 -48.42
CA VAL A 369 11.55 -9.79 -47.21
C VAL A 369 12.06 -8.65 -46.33
N VAL A 370 11.21 -7.68 -45.99
CA VAL A 370 11.57 -6.58 -45.09
C VAL A 370 11.14 -6.94 -43.67
N PRO A 371 12.07 -7.08 -42.72
CA PRO A 371 11.74 -7.42 -41.34
C PRO A 371 10.92 -6.31 -40.67
N ARG A 372 9.88 -6.67 -39.92
CA ARG A 372 9.00 -5.72 -39.22
C ARG A 372 8.64 -6.21 -37.82
N GLU A 373 9.01 -5.43 -36.80
CA GLU A 373 8.53 -5.65 -35.44
C GLU A 373 7.06 -5.23 -35.28
N VAL A 374 6.28 -6.04 -34.58
CA VAL A 374 4.89 -5.72 -34.20
C VAL A 374 4.74 -5.70 -32.68
N TRP A 375 4.12 -4.64 -32.18
CA TRP A 375 3.81 -4.44 -30.77
C TRP A 375 2.66 -3.45 -30.62
N GLY A 376 1.49 -3.94 -30.19
CA GLY A 376 0.30 -3.11 -30.04
C GLY A 376 -0.32 -2.60 -31.35
N TYR A 377 -1.38 -1.80 -31.20
CA TYR A 377 -2.02 -1.12 -32.32
C TYR A 377 -1.08 -0.02 -32.82
N TYR A 378 -0.59 -0.18 -34.06
CA TYR A 378 -0.11 0.98 -34.81
C TYR A 378 -1.27 1.96 -34.92
N LYS A 379 -1.11 3.17 -34.35
CA LYS A 379 -1.93 4.31 -34.72
C LYS A 379 -1.61 4.74 -36.15
#